data_AF-A0A358D3C8-F1
#
_entry.id   AF-A0A358D3C8-F1
#
_cell.length_a   1.000
_cell.length_b   1.000
_cell.length_c   1.000
_cell.angle_alpha   90.00
_cell.angle_beta   90.00
_cell.angle_gamma   90.00
#
_symmetry.space_group_name_H-M   'P 1'
#
loop_
_entity.id
_entity.type
_entity.pdbx_description
1 polymer ?
#
loop_
_entity_poly.entity_id
_entity_poly.type
_entity_poly.pdbx_seq_one_letter_code
_entity_poly.pdbx_strand_id
1 'polypeptide(L)'
;QTGCVLFGQGKVTAKRDVLFDPNADFTRLDPATVSTIHLGNYTRDAKLGKRNNAPKNAGVYGLTKVIDAHRLQIHPPAKVDETLSYSIGTHHYYDWQIANCHFFALDTRGERSNRNPNDRSDPDLFILGPAQEKWFIEGVQKTDAEFIFVISPDPWMIYHTGAHVGGDDKDDKGDGFPSFLHQRERLVKILDAVKKPVLVFTGDVHASASVKVADNIYEMMCGPLGSTGHPLGTLGNPPTGGKWKSMGREVEIRWVTGFPNNLPYQNIRNTYYGIVQVNNILKVASPSGGYQYVAYDEPQVVVRWHDGYTGRLVYAESITTLDTKKD
;
A
#
# COMPACT_ATOMS: atom_id res chain seq x y z
N GLN A 1 10.94 8.36 -8.90
CA GLN A 1 11.03 9.83 -9.04
C GLN A 1 11.50 10.36 -7.69
N THR A 2 12.74 10.82 -7.57
CA THR A 2 13.31 11.24 -6.27
C THR A 2 13.51 12.74 -6.24
N GLY A 3 12.78 13.44 -5.37
CA GLY A 3 13.10 14.81 -5.00
C GLY A 3 13.49 14.89 -3.53
N CYS A 4 14.23 15.94 -3.14
CA CYS A 4 14.55 16.18 -1.74
C CYS A 4 13.32 16.70 -0.98
N VAL A 5 13.07 16.15 0.20
CA VAL A 5 12.11 16.76 1.14
C VAL A 5 12.64 18.13 1.54
N LEU A 6 11.81 19.15 1.39
CA LEU A 6 12.17 20.53 1.74
C LEU A 6 11.45 20.96 3.02
N PHE A 7 12.13 21.74 3.83
CA PHE A 7 11.59 22.30 5.07
C PHE A 7 11.76 23.82 5.04
N GLY A 8 10.82 24.54 5.63
CA GLY A 8 10.89 26.00 5.70
C GLY A 8 9.97 26.59 6.75
N GLN A 9 9.92 27.92 6.82
CA GLN A 9 9.00 28.67 7.66
C GLN A 9 8.32 29.74 6.82
N GLY A 10 7.03 29.56 6.60
CA GLY A 10 6.24 30.43 5.73
C GLY A 10 5.12 31.14 6.46
N LYS A 11 4.53 32.10 5.75
CA LYS A 11 3.33 32.83 6.13
C LYS A 11 2.19 32.45 5.21
N VAL A 12 1.01 32.31 5.79
CA VAL A 12 -0.25 32.15 5.06
C VAL A 12 -1.25 33.21 5.52
N THR A 13 -2.17 33.57 4.63
CA THR A 13 -3.23 34.56 4.90
C THR A 13 -4.59 33.90 4.81
N ALA A 14 -5.49 34.25 5.73
CA ALA A 14 -6.84 33.71 5.82
C ALA A 14 -7.57 33.81 4.47
N LYS A 15 -8.19 32.70 4.06
CA LYS A 15 -8.94 32.54 2.81
C LYS A 15 -8.11 32.77 1.53
N ARG A 16 -6.78 32.82 1.65
CA ARG A 16 -5.86 32.83 0.52
C ARG A 16 -5.21 31.48 0.36
N ASP A 17 -4.86 31.17 -0.86
CA ASP A 17 -4.25 29.93 -1.31
C ASP A 17 -2.75 30.11 -1.56
N VAL A 18 -2.09 31.00 -0.81
CA VAL A 18 -0.67 31.31 -1.00
C VAL A 18 0.13 31.04 0.26
N LEU A 19 1.15 30.19 0.13
CA LEU A 19 2.25 30.05 1.09
C LEU A 19 3.39 30.96 0.65
N PHE A 20 3.79 31.88 1.52
CA PHE A 20 4.90 32.81 1.29
C PHE A 20 6.07 32.54 2.24
N ASP A 21 7.26 32.26 1.71
CA ASP A 21 8.50 32.16 2.49
C ASP A 21 9.58 33.04 1.83
N PRO A 22 9.99 34.16 2.47
CA PRO A 22 10.99 35.07 1.90
C PRO A 22 12.40 34.48 1.83
N ASN A 23 12.66 33.37 2.52
CA ASN A 23 13.97 32.70 2.54
C ASN A 23 14.02 31.48 1.62
N ALA A 24 12.89 31.06 1.07
CA ALA A 24 12.83 29.94 0.14
C ALA A 24 13.19 30.37 -1.29
N ASP A 25 13.57 29.41 -2.12
CA ASP A 25 13.59 29.54 -3.59
C ASP A 25 12.83 28.36 -4.22
N PHE A 26 11.52 28.54 -4.36
CA PHE A 26 10.62 27.56 -4.92
C PHE A 26 10.76 27.38 -6.44
N THR A 27 11.49 28.25 -7.15
CA THR A 27 11.73 28.05 -8.59
C THR A 27 12.57 26.81 -8.87
N ARG A 28 13.23 26.29 -7.84
CA ARG A 28 14.03 25.06 -7.86
C ARG A 28 13.20 23.78 -7.66
N LEU A 29 11.91 23.91 -7.31
CA LEU A 29 11.02 22.77 -7.24
C LEU A 29 10.70 22.27 -8.64
N ASP A 30 10.72 20.94 -8.81
CA ASP A 30 10.01 20.30 -9.91
C ASP A 30 8.58 19.98 -9.44
N PRO A 31 7.54 20.69 -9.93
CA PRO A 31 6.16 20.45 -9.52
C PRO A 31 5.71 19.01 -9.76
N ALA A 32 6.29 18.31 -10.74
CA ALA A 32 5.92 16.93 -11.05
C ALA A 32 6.41 15.91 -10.01
N THR A 33 7.29 16.33 -9.08
CA THR A 33 7.83 15.47 -8.02
C THR A 33 7.25 15.77 -6.64
N VAL A 34 6.45 16.83 -6.52
CA VAL A 34 5.85 17.26 -5.26
C VAL A 34 4.60 16.42 -4.99
N SER A 35 4.60 15.72 -3.86
CA SER A 35 3.49 14.90 -3.43
C SER A 35 2.52 15.68 -2.55
N THR A 36 3.00 16.12 -1.38
CA THR A 36 2.21 16.85 -0.40
C THR A 36 2.98 18.03 0.16
N ILE A 37 2.23 19.05 0.59
CA ILE A 37 2.74 20.18 1.38
C ILE A 37 2.10 20.08 2.76
N HIS A 38 2.91 19.83 3.78
CA HIS A 38 2.45 19.83 5.16
C HIS A 38 2.69 21.20 5.75
N LEU A 39 1.63 21.83 6.26
CA LEU A 39 1.74 23.03 7.06
C LEU A 39 1.71 22.66 8.55
N GLY A 40 2.60 23.28 9.32
CA GLY A 40 2.79 23.05 10.76
C GLY A 40 3.65 21.81 11.05
N ASN A 41 4.36 21.84 12.18
CA ASN A 41 5.04 20.65 12.71
C ASN A 41 3.99 19.67 13.24
N TYR A 42 3.50 18.80 12.36
CA TYR A 42 2.65 17.67 12.72
C TYR A 42 3.47 16.37 12.68
N THR A 43 4.38 16.22 13.65
CA THR A 43 4.90 14.89 14.00
C THR A 43 4.20 14.41 15.27
N ARG A 44 3.70 13.18 15.22
CA ARG A 44 2.83 12.57 16.23
C ARG A 44 3.61 12.08 17.46
N ASP A 45 4.72 12.74 17.81
CA ASP A 45 5.68 12.28 18.84
C ASP A 45 5.57 13.00 20.19
N ALA A 46 4.66 13.97 20.32
CA ALA A 46 4.25 14.45 21.63
C ALA A 46 3.03 13.63 22.10
N LYS A 47 3.14 12.96 23.25
CA LYS A 47 1.96 12.45 23.98
C LYS A 47 1.06 13.65 24.31
N LEU A 48 0.12 13.97 23.42
CA LEU A 48 -0.71 15.17 23.53
C LEU A 48 -1.97 14.87 24.34
N GLY A 49 -1.98 15.37 25.58
CA GLY A 49 -3.21 15.87 26.19
C GLY A 49 -3.87 16.94 25.31
N LYS A 50 -5.10 17.35 25.63
CA LYS A 50 -5.95 18.25 24.82
C LYS A 50 -5.19 19.47 24.22
N ARG A 51 -4.83 19.33 22.94
CA ARG A 51 -4.94 20.22 21.76
C ARG A 51 -5.27 21.72 21.92
N ASN A 52 -4.52 22.51 22.69
CA ASN A 52 -4.75 23.97 22.73
C ASN A 52 -3.78 24.82 21.89
N ASN A 53 -2.60 24.30 21.49
CA ASN A 53 -1.52 25.10 20.86
C ASN A 53 -1.08 24.65 19.46
N ALA A 54 -1.84 23.81 18.77
CA ALA A 54 -1.49 23.41 17.39
C ALA A 54 -1.76 24.57 16.41
N PRO A 55 -0.91 24.77 15.38
CA PRO A 55 -1.18 25.76 14.34
C PRO A 55 -2.56 25.54 13.73
N LYS A 56 -3.31 26.62 13.52
CA LYS A 56 -4.70 26.53 13.03
C LYS A 56 -4.77 26.10 11.57
N ASN A 57 -3.71 26.37 10.81
CA ASN A 57 -3.53 25.90 9.44
C ASN A 57 -2.86 24.52 9.35
N ALA A 58 -2.57 23.85 10.48
CA ALA A 58 -1.89 22.56 10.45
C ALA A 58 -2.69 21.53 9.63
N GLY A 59 -2.02 20.84 8.70
CA GLY A 59 -2.64 19.87 7.81
C GLY A 59 -1.86 19.59 6.53
N VAL A 60 -2.47 18.79 5.67
CA VAL A 60 -1.94 18.39 4.36
C VAL A 60 -2.60 19.24 3.27
N TYR A 61 -1.78 19.77 2.38
CA TYR A 61 -2.15 20.63 1.26
C TYR A 61 -1.51 20.09 -0.03
N GLY A 62 -2.14 20.36 -1.17
CA GLY A 62 -1.59 20.11 -2.50
C GLY A 62 -0.88 21.34 -3.06
N LEU A 63 0.09 21.11 -3.93
CA LEU A 63 0.69 22.14 -4.77
C LEU A 63 -0.22 22.40 -5.98
N THR A 64 -0.69 23.63 -6.14
CA THR A 64 -1.40 24.05 -7.36
C THR A 64 -0.43 24.61 -8.38
N LYS A 65 0.49 25.48 -7.94
CA LYS A 65 1.44 26.17 -8.82
C LYS A 65 2.61 26.78 -8.04
N VAL A 66 3.80 26.75 -8.63
CA VAL A 66 4.92 27.62 -8.21
C VAL A 66 4.69 29.00 -8.81
N ILE A 67 4.44 30.01 -7.97
CA ILE A 67 4.15 31.39 -8.44
C ILE A 67 5.48 32.09 -8.76
N ASP A 68 6.43 32.06 -7.83
CA ASP A 68 7.79 32.58 -7.96
C ASP A 68 8.69 31.96 -6.88
N ALA A 69 9.91 32.50 -6.71
CA ALA A 69 10.90 32.03 -5.74
C ALA A 69 10.38 31.97 -4.30
N HIS A 70 9.44 32.84 -3.90
CA HIS A 70 9.02 32.96 -2.51
C HIS A 70 7.55 32.60 -2.29
N ARG A 71 6.81 32.25 -3.34
CA ARG A 71 5.37 31.98 -3.27
C ARG A 71 4.96 30.67 -3.94
N LEU A 72 4.21 29.85 -3.21
CA LEU A 72 3.47 28.70 -3.72
C LEU A 72 1.97 28.96 -3.67
N GLN A 73 1.26 28.55 -4.72
CA GLN A 73 -0.18 28.40 -4.68
C GLN A 73 -0.51 27.00 -4.14
N ILE A 74 -1.31 26.91 -3.08
CA ILE A 74 -1.64 25.68 -2.35
C ILE A 74 -3.15 25.43 -2.28
N HIS A 75 -3.57 24.19 -2.11
CA HIS A 75 -4.98 23.84 -1.89
C HIS A 75 -5.13 22.87 -0.70
N PRO A 76 -6.13 23.03 0.19
CA PRO A 76 -7.13 24.09 0.23
C PRO A 76 -6.54 25.47 0.64
N PRO A 77 -7.32 26.57 0.55
CA PRO A 77 -6.90 27.86 1.09
C PRO A 77 -6.66 27.80 2.61
N ALA A 78 -5.78 28.67 3.11
CA ALA A 78 -5.51 28.79 4.55
C ALA A 78 -6.74 29.30 5.31
N LYS A 79 -6.91 28.82 6.54
CA LYS A 79 -8.04 29.12 7.42
C LYS A 79 -7.88 30.45 8.15
N VAL A 80 -6.66 30.77 8.59
CA VAL A 80 -6.33 31.99 9.34
C VAL A 80 -4.98 32.55 8.92
N ASP A 81 -4.69 33.81 9.27
CA ASP A 81 -3.35 34.37 9.18
C ASP A 81 -2.43 33.67 10.17
N GLU A 82 -1.31 33.13 9.70
CA GLU A 82 -0.37 32.40 10.56
C GLU A 82 1.04 32.37 9.94
N THR A 83 2.06 32.35 10.81
CA THR A 83 3.44 32.00 10.44
C THR A 83 3.74 30.63 11.05
N LEU A 84 4.19 29.68 10.23
CA LEU A 84 4.36 28.30 10.64
C LEU A 84 5.43 27.59 9.81
N SER A 85 6.03 26.56 10.42
CA SER A 85 6.89 25.63 9.69
C SER A 85 6.09 24.88 8.63
N TYR A 86 6.74 24.47 7.55
CA TYR A 86 6.16 23.57 6.56
C TYR A 86 7.19 22.56 6.08
N SER A 87 6.71 21.47 5.48
CA SER A 87 7.52 20.55 4.68
C SER A 87 6.87 20.26 3.34
N ILE A 88 7.69 20.09 2.30
CA ILE A 88 7.25 19.68 0.96
C ILE A 88 7.78 18.26 0.73
N GLY A 89 6.87 17.31 0.71
CA GLY A 89 7.14 15.89 0.46
C GLY A 89 7.21 15.57 -1.02
N THR A 90 7.75 14.39 -1.33
CA THR A 90 7.90 13.88 -2.69
C THR A 90 7.25 12.51 -2.83
N HIS A 91 7.13 12.03 -4.06
CA HIS A 91 6.55 10.72 -4.33
C HIS A 91 7.46 9.58 -3.83
N HIS A 92 6.92 8.67 -3.02
CA HIS A 92 7.66 7.56 -2.41
C HIS A 92 7.32 6.18 -3.01
N TYR A 93 6.70 6.16 -4.20
CA TYR A 93 6.48 4.97 -5.00
C TYR A 93 7.58 4.79 -6.05
N TYR A 94 7.89 3.54 -6.39
CA TYR A 94 8.93 3.19 -7.35
C TYR A 94 8.76 1.74 -7.83
N ASP A 95 9.43 1.42 -8.92
CA ASP A 95 9.47 0.08 -9.49
C ASP A 95 10.90 -0.37 -9.77
N TRP A 96 11.07 -1.68 -9.92
CA TRP A 96 12.31 -2.29 -10.39
C TRP A 96 12.03 -3.65 -11.02
N GLN A 97 12.88 -4.05 -11.96
CA GLN A 97 12.81 -5.37 -12.58
C GLN A 97 14.02 -6.21 -12.19
N ILE A 98 13.79 -7.50 -11.91
CA ILE A 98 14.83 -8.51 -11.70
C ILE A 98 14.43 -9.74 -12.50
N ALA A 99 15.23 -10.10 -13.51
CA ALA A 99 14.91 -11.16 -14.45
C ALA A 99 13.50 -10.98 -15.05
N ASN A 100 12.65 -12.00 -14.99
CA ASN A 100 11.28 -12.00 -15.50
C ASN A 100 10.24 -11.50 -14.47
N CYS A 101 10.66 -10.76 -13.44
CA CYS A 101 9.79 -10.21 -12.41
C CYS A 101 9.86 -8.68 -12.39
N HIS A 102 8.70 -8.03 -12.37
CA HIS A 102 8.59 -6.58 -12.18
C HIS A 102 7.91 -6.29 -10.84
N PHE A 103 8.59 -5.52 -9.99
CA PHE A 103 8.12 -5.13 -8.67
C PHE A 103 7.67 -3.67 -8.69
N PHE A 104 6.50 -3.39 -8.11
CA PHE A 104 5.94 -2.07 -7.92
C PHE A 104 5.72 -1.83 -6.44
N ALA A 105 6.46 -0.90 -5.83
CA ALA A 105 6.23 -0.44 -4.47
C ALA A 105 5.27 0.76 -4.48
N LEU A 106 4.12 0.61 -3.82
CA LEU A 106 3.09 1.63 -3.70
C LEU A 106 3.28 2.47 -2.43
N ASP A 107 2.95 3.75 -2.50
CA ASP A 107 2.66 4.57 -1.33
C ASP A 107 1.14 4.73 -1.20
N THR A 108 0.55 4.12 -0.18
CA THR A 108 -0.90 4.17 0.09
C THR A 108 -1.27 5.19 1.17
N ARG A 109 -0.29 5.96 1.67
CA ARG A 109 -0.48 6.91 2.77
C ARG A 109 -0.24 8.36 2.36
N GLY A 110 0.71 8.61 1.47
CA GLY A 110 1.13 9.96 1.08
C GLY A 110 -0.02 10.82 0.52
N GLU A 111 -0.74 10.29 -0.46
CA GLU A 111 -1.73 11.08 -1.24
C GLU A 111 -3.17 10.61 -1.09
N ARG A 112 -3.48 9.68 -0.18
CA ARG A 112 -4.85 9.17 -0.06
C ARG A 112 -5.86 10.27 0.29
N SER A 113 -7.06 10.17 -0.27
CA SER A 113 -8.17 11.04 0.08
C SER A 113 -8.72 10.75 1.48
N ASN A 114 -9.57 11.65 1.99
CA ASN A 114 -10.32 11.37 3.21
C ASN A 114 -11.36 10.28 2.92
N ARG A 115 -11.37 9.22 3.73
CA ARG A 115 -12.39 8.16 3.60
C ARG A 115 -13.81 8.70 3.83
N ASN A 116 -14.78 8.09 3.17
CA ASN A 116 -16.20 8.27 3.46
C ASN A 116 -16.85 6.91 3.76
N PRO A 117 -17.09 6.57 5.05
CA PRO A 117 -17.65 5.27 5.40
C PRO A 117 -19.10 5.08 4.94
N ASN A 118 -19.84 6.17 4.66
CA ASN A 118 -21.22 6.12 4.20
C ASN A 118 -21.34 5.79 2.71
N ASP A 119 -20.31 6.12 1.93
CA ASP A 119 -20.22 5.80 0.51
C ASP A 119 -18.77 5.54 0.12
N ARG A 120 -18.35 4.29 0.24
CA ARG A 120 -17.00 3.83 -0.12
C ARG A 120 -16.84 3.63 -1.63
N SER A 121 -17.95 3.69 -2.38
CA SER A 121 -17.99 3.52 -3.84
C SER A 121 -17.92 4.83 -4.61
N ASP A 122 -17.86 5.95 -3.89
CA ASP A 122 -17.64 7.28 -4.45
C ASP A 122 -16.36 7.29 -5.32
N PRO A 123 -16.46 7.63 -6.62
CA PRO A 123 -15.32 7.69 -7.53
C PRO A 123 -14.28 8.74 -7.16
N ASP A 124 -14.62 9.73 -6.33
CA ASP A 124 -13.69 10.76 -5.87
C ASP A 124 -12.85 10.29 -4.66
N LEU A 125 -13.09 9.07 -4.16
CA LEU A 125 -12.26 8.43 -3.14
C LEU A 125 -11.10 7.65 -3.77
N PHE A 126 -9.90 7.92 -3.30
CA PHE A 126 -8.69 7.27 -3.78
C PHE A 126 -7.69 7.01 -2.65
N ILE A 127 -7.04 5.85 -2.68
CA ILE A 127 -5.89 5.54 -1.83
C ILE A 127 -4.57 5.80 -2.54
N LEU A 128 -4.53 5.57 -3.86
CA LEU A 128 -3.42 6.00 -4.71
C LEU A 128 -3.78 7.36 -5.31
N GLY A 129 -2.93 8.37 -5.09
CA GLY A 129 -3.10 9.67 -5.73
C GLY A 129 -3.06 9.56 -7.27
N PRO A 130 -3.64 10.52 -8.00
CA PRO A 130 -3.79 10.43 -9.47
C PRO A 130 -2.48 10.18 -10.22
N ALA A 131 -1.36 10.76 -9.75
CA ALA A 131 -0.04 10.57 -10.36
C ALA A 131 0.45 9.13 -10.19
N GLN A 132 0.39 8.60 -8.97
CA GLN A 132 0.78 7.22 -8.68
C GLN A 132 -0.12 6.21 -9.38
N GLU A 133 -1.44 6.42 -9.37
CA GLU A 133 -2.38 5.52 -10.04
C GLU A 133 -2.09 5.42 -11.54
N LYS A 134 -1.86 6.56 -12.20
CA LYS A 134 -1.46 6.60 -13.61
C LYS A 134 -0.14 5.87 -13.85
N TRP A 135 0.90 6.19 -13.07
CA TRP A 135 2.21 5.54 -13.16
C TRP A 135 2.09 4.02 -13.01
N PHE A 136 1.34 3.55 -12.00
CA PHE A 136 1.16 2.13 -11.72
C PHE A 136 0.43 1.42 -12.86
N ILE A 137 -0.71 1.96 -13.32
CA ILE A 137 -1.49 1.38 -14.42
C ILE A 137 -0.65 1.30 -15.70
N GLU A 138 0.06 2.36 -16.05
CA GLU A 138 0.91 2.36 -17.24
C GLU A 138 2.07 1.37 -17.11
N GLY A 139 2.68 1.27 -15.93
CA GLY A 139 3.77 0.33 -15.66
C GLY A 139 3.33 -1.13 -15.81
N VAL A 140 2.22 -1.53 -15.18
CA VAL A 140 1.72 -2.90 -15.26
C VAL A 140 1.22 -3.27 -16.66
N GLN A 141 0.73 -2.31 -17.45
CA GLN A 141 0.30 -2.55 -18.83
C GLN A 141 1.47 -2.66 -19.81
N LYS A 142 2.56 -1.92 -19.58
CA LYS A 142 3.72 -1.86 -20.47
C LYS A 142 4.79 -2.92 -20.16
N THR A 143 4.79 -3.48 -18.95
CA THR A 143 5.83 -4.43 -18.52
C THR A 143 5.89 -5.68 -19.39
N ASP A 144 7.11 -6.06 -19.76
CA ASP A 144 7.45 -7.31 -20.46
C ASP A 144 7.64 -8.51 -19.52
N ALA A 145 7.96 -8.26 -18.25
CA ALA A 145 8.07 -9.30 -17.21
C ALA A 145 6.89 -10.29 -17.18
N GLU A 146 7.17 -11.54 -16.83
CA GLU A 146 6.19 -12.63 -16.74
C GLU A 146 5.40 -12.60 -15.44
N PHE A 147 6.02 -12.14 -14.35
CA PHE A 147 5.37 -11.95 -13.05
C PHE A 147 5.35 -10.49 -12.64
N ILE A 148 4.21 -10.06 -12.09
CA ILE A 148 4.04 -8.73 -11.52
C ILE A 148 3.92 -8.87 -10.01
N PHE A 149 4.78 -8.17 -9.28
CA PHE A 149 4.78 -8.10 -7.83
C PHE A 149 4.36 -6.69 -7.42
N VAL A 150 3.35 -6.57 -6.58
CA VAL A 150 2.88 -5.29 -6.05
C VAL A 150 3.13 -5.29 -4.56
N ILE A 151 3.98 -4.40 -4.07
CA ILE A 151 4.26 -4.23 -2.65
C ILE A 151 3.38 -3.06 -2.16
N SER A 152 2.34 -3.39 -1.40
CA SER A 152 1.32 -2.44 -0.95
C SER A 152 1.32 -2.38 0.57
N PRO A 153 1.58 -1.23 1.21
CA PRO A 153 1.55 -1.14 2.67
C PRO A 153 0.19 -1.54 3.27
N ASP A 154 -0.89 -1.20 2.57
CA ASP A 154 -2.26 -1.44 3.01
C ASP A 154 -2.94 -2.60 2.23
N PRO A 155 -3.89 -3.31 2.85
CA PRO A 155 -4.55 -4.49 2.26
C PRO A 155 -5.53 -4.15 1.15
N TRP A 156 -5.69 -5.10 0.23
CA TRP A 156 -6.61 -4.99 -0.91
C TRP A 156 -7.98 -5.61 -0.60
N MET A 157 -8.00 -6.82 -0.03
CA MET A 157 -9.22 -7.60 0.23
C MET A 157 -9.52 -7.75 1.72
N ILE A 158 -8.59 -8.26 2.53
CA ILE A 158 -8.82 -8.46 3.97
C ILE A 158 -8.76 -7.09 4.66
N TYR A 159 -9.90 -6.58 5.10
CA TYR A 159 -9.98 -5.30 5.77
C TYR A 159 -9.62 -5.39 7.25
N HIS A 160 -9.33 -4.25 7.87
CA HIS A 160 -9.00 -4.19 9.29
C HIS A 160 -10.12 -3.48 10.06
N THR A 161 -10.71 -4.13 11.05
CA THR A 161 -11.87 -3.57 11.77
C THR A 161 -11.50 -2.83 13.06
N GLY A 162 -10.29 -3.07 13.59
CA GLY A 162 -9.89 -2.58 14.90
C GLY A 162 -10.49 -3.34 16.10
N ALA A 163 -11.12 -4.50 15.90
CA ALA A 163 -11.75 -5.27 16.98
C ALA A 163 -10.82 -5.57 18.17
N HIS A 164 -9.53 -5.82 17.92
CA HIS A 164 -8.52 -6.07 18.95
C HIS A 164 -8.27 -4.91 19.95
N VAL A 165 -8.71 -3.69 19.63
CA VAL A 165 -8.64 -2.50 20.51
C VAL A 165 -10.02 -1.99 20.93
N GLY A 166 -11.06 -2.82 20.82
CA GLY A 166 -12.43 -2.47 21.20
C GLY A 166 -13.24 -1.77 20.09
N GLY A 167 -12.76 -1.81 18.84
CA GLY A 167 -13.60 -1.54 17.67
C GLY A 167 -14.64 -2.63 17.44
N ASP A 168 -15.53 -2.43 16.47
CA ASP A 168 -16.40 -3.52 16.00
C ASP A 168 -15.62 -4.50 15.10
N ASP A 169 -16.22 -5.66 14.81
CA ASP A 169 -15.69 -6.68 13.90
C ASP A 169 -16.48 -6.77 12.59
N LYS A 170 -17.29 -5.74 12.29
CA LYS A 170 -18.27 -5.76 11.20
C LYS A 170 -17.89 -4.82 10.07
N ASP A 171 -17.13 -3.77 10.36
CA ASP A 171 -16.75 -2.77 9.37
C ASP A 171 -15.26 -2.41 9.42
N ASP A 172 -14.73 -1.92 8.31
CA ASP A 172 -13.34 -1.51 8.18
C ASP A 172 -13.05 -0.16 8.86
N LYS A 173 -11.91 -0.06 9.56
CA LYS A 173 -11.43 1.13 10.28
C LYS A 173 -10.98 2.26 9.36
N GLY A 174 -10.81 2.02 8.06
CA GLY A 174 -10.52 3.07 7.10
C GLY A 174 -9.14 3.11 6.46
N ASP A 175 -8.31 2.08 6.67
CA ASP A 175 -6.89 2.21 6.34
C ASP A 175 -6.47 1.57 5.01
N GLY A 176 -7.26 0.65 4.45
CA GLY A 176 -6.94 -0.03 3.18
C GLY A 176 -7.95 0.19 2.06
N PHE A 177 -7.69 -0.45 0.92
CA PHE A 177 -8.55 -0.40 -0.28
C PHE A 177 -10.03 -0.77 -0.05
N PRO A 178 -10.41 -1.58 0.97
CA PRO A 178 -11.82 -1.77 1.32
C PRO A 178 -12.59 -0.50 1.72
N SER A 179 -11.89 0.62 1.98
CA SER A 179 -12.50 1.95 2.14
C SER A 179 -12.54 2.80 0.86
N PHE A 180 -11.97 2.30 -0.24
CA PHE A 180 -11.81 3.00 -1.52
C PHE A 180 -12.26 2.07 -2.66
N LEU A 181 -13.52 1.63 -2.60
CA LEU A 181 -14.01 0.51 -3.40
C LEU A 181 -13.97 0.81 -4.89
N HIS A 182 -14.33 2.03 -5.32
CA HIS A 182 -14.27 2.38 -6.74
C HIS A 182 -12.87 2.14 -7.33
N GLN A 183 -11.83 2.70 -6.68
CA GLN A 183 -10.46 2.57 -7.12
C GLN A 183 -9.98 1.11 -7.03
N ARG A 184 -10.31 0.40 -5.94
CA ARG A 184 -9.99 -1.04 -5.78
C ARG A 184 -10.52 -1.86 -6.96
N GLU A 185 -11.82 -1.73 -7.25
CA GLU A 185 -12.50 -2.50 -8.28
C GLU A 185 -11.95 -2.20 -9.67
N ARG A 186 -11.65 -0.92 -9.95
CA ARG A 186 -11.01 -0.49 -11.18
C ARG A 186 -9.62 -1.09 -11.36
N LEU A 187 -8.78 -1.04 -10.33
CA LEU A 187 -7.42 -1.59 -10.38
C LEU A 187 -7.42 -3.10 -10.53
N VAL A 188 -8.28 -3.82 -9.79
CA VAL A 188 -8.44 -5.28 -9.94
C VAL A 188 -8.82 -5.64 -11.38
N LYS A 189 -9.77 -4.91 -11.98
CA LYS A 189 -10.17 -5.14 -13.38
C LYS A 189 -9.02 -4.92 -14.36
N ILE A 190 -8.19 -3.89 -14.14
CA ILE A 190 -7.03 -3.60 -14.98
C ILE A 190 -5.98 -4.71 -14.85
N LEU A 191 -5.67 -5.13 -13.62
CA LEU A 191 -4.70 -6.20 -13.36
C LEU A 191 -5.16 -7.55 -13.92
N ASP A 192 -6.45 -7.84 -13.86
CA ASP A 192 -7.02 -9.08 -14.43
C ASP A 192 -6.90 -9.12 -15.96
N ALA A 193 -6.98 -7.95 -16.61
CA ALA A 193 -6.87 -7.82 -18.05
C ALA A 193 -5.44 -8.00 -18.59
N VAL A 194 -4.40 -7.90 -17.75
CA VAL A 194 -3.00 -8.09 -18.17
C VAL A 194 -2.67 -9.57 -18.45
N LYS A 195 -3.48 -10.51 -17.94
CA LYS A 195 -3.31 -11.97 -18.14
C LYS A 195 -1.90 -12.49 -17.83
N LYS A 196 -1.29 -11.89 -16.81
CA LYS A 196 -0.03 -12.33 -16.17
C LYS A 196 -0.28 -12.55 -14.69
N PRO A 197 0.42 -13.47 -14.01
CA PRO A 197 0.27 -13.61 -12.56
C PRO A 197 0.68 -12.32 -11.84
N VAL A 198 -0.22 -11.80 -11.02
CA VAL A 198 -0.05 -10.62 -10.17
C VAL A 198 -0.10 -11.05 -8.71
N LEU A 199 0.99 -10.83 -8.00
CA LEU A 199 1.10 -11.12 -6.58
C LEU A 199 1.19 -9.79 -5.81
N VAL A 200 0.17 -9.50 -5.00
CA VAL A 200 0.05 -8.30 -4.18
C VAL A 200 0.45 -8.63 -2.74
N PHE A 201 1.57 -8.12 -2.27
CA PHE A 201 2.05 -8.29 -0.90
C PHE A 201 1.57 -7.14 -0.03
N THR A 202 0.78 -7.45 1.00
CA THR A 202 0.10 -6.45 1.85
C THR A 202 0.51 -6.50 3.32
N GLY A 203 0.30 -5.39 4.04
CA GLY A 203 0.60 -5.26 5.47
C GLY A 203 -0.58 -4.72 6.29
N ASP A 204 -0.28 -3.88 7.29
CA ASP A 204 -1.18 -3.19 8.25
C ASP A 204 -2.00 -4.09 9.20
N VAL A 205 -2.55 -5.21 8.71
CA VAL A 205 -3.58 -5.95 9.44
C VAL A 205 -3.02 -6.85 10.55
N HIS A 206 -1.70 -7.02 10.60
CA HIS A 206 -1.00 -7.87 11.57
C HIS A 206 -1.51 -9.33 11.61
N ALA A 207 -1.80 -9.86 10.44
CA ALA A 207 -2.12 -11.26 10.23
C ALA A 207 -1.41 -11.73 8.95
N SER A 208 -1.39 -13.03 8.70
CA SER A 208 -0.90 -13.55 7.42
C SER A 208 -2.01 -14.27 6.68
N ALA A 209 -2.06 -14.10 5.37
CA ALA A 209 -3.07 -14.72 4.55
C ALA A 209 -2.60 -14.90 3.11
N SER A 210 -3.18 -15.89 2.47
CA SER A 210 -3.12 -16.15 1.04
C SER A 210 -4.54 -16.07 0.50
N VAL A 211 -4.80 -15.12 -0.38
CA VAL A 211 -6.12 -14.85 -0.95
C VAL A 211 -6.02 -14.87 -2.47
N LYS A 212 -6.81 -15.72 -3.12
CA LYS A 212 -6.99 -15.66 -4.57
C LYS A 212 -8.12 -14.66 -4.86
N VAL A 213 -7.76 -13.55 -5.50
CA VAL A 213 -8.66 -12.42 -5.79
C VAL A 213 -9.36 -12.61 -7.13
N ALA A 214 -8.60 -13.07 -8.13
CA ALA A 214 -9.06 -13.41 -9.47
C ALA A 214 -8.21 -14.57 -9.99
N ASP A 215 -8.41 -15.00 -11.24
CA ASP A 215 -7.66 -16.14 -11.78
C ASP A 215 -6.16 -15.92 -11.86
N ASN A 216 -5.73 -14.67 -12.10
CA ASN A 216 -4.33 -14.28 -12.15
C ASN A 216 -3.89 -13.36 -11.01
N ILE A 217 -4.75 -13.04 -10.03
CA ILE A 217 -4.44 -12.08 -8.96
C ILE A 217 -4.49 -12.75 -7.60
N TYR A 218 -3.42 -12.60 -6.83
CA TYR A 218 -3.26 -13.18 -5.52
C TYR A 218 -2.81 -12.10 -4.53
N GLU A 219 -3.47 -11.98 -3.39
CA GLU A 219 -3.02 -11.15 -2.27
C GLU A 219 -2.36 -12.03 -1.21
N MET A 220 -1.12 -11.69 -0.88
CA MET A 220 -0.29 -12.29 0.16
C MET A 220 -0.15 -11.27 1.28
N MET A 221 -1.00 -11.38 2.30
CA MET A 221 -0.93 -10.52 3.47
C MET A 221 0.21 -10.98 4.38
N CYS A 222 1.20 -10.12 4.59
CA CYS A 222 2.39 -10.38 5.38
C CYS A 222 2.20 -9.91 6.83
N GLY A 223 2.17 -10.87 7.76
CA GLY A 223 2.13 -10.56 9.19
C GLY A 223 3.49 -10.08 9.70
N PRO A 224 3.52 -9.24 10.75
CA PRO A 224 4.75 -8.75 11.33
C PRO A 224 5.42 -9.82 12.21
N LEU A 225 6.75 -9.79 12.22
CA LEU A 225 7.57 -10.50 13.22
C LEU A 225 7.63 -9.75 14.57
N GLY A 226 7.47 -8.43 14.54
CA GLY A 226 7.69 -7.54 15.68
C GLY A 226 6.45 -7.20 16.51
N SER A 227 5.27 -7.72 16.19
CA SER A 227 4.05 -7.44 16.95
C SER A 227 3.12 -8.64 17.04
N THR A 228 2.21 -8.58 18.00
CA THR A 228 1.15 -9.57 18.25
C THR A 228 0.23 -9.70 17.05
N GLY A 229 -0.11 -10.95 16.71
CA GLY A 229 -1.06 -11.26 15.65
C GLY A 229 -2.49 -10.81 15.99
N HIS A 230 -3.22 -10.29 15.02
CA HIS A 230 -4.61 -9.85 15.23
C HIS A 230 -5.62 -11.02 15.14
N PRO A 231 -6.60 -11.10 16.06
CA PRO A 231 -7.66 -12.11 16.01
C PRO A 231 -8.51 -11.97 14.74
N LEU A 232 -9.14 -13.07 14.28
CA LEU A 232 -9.94 -13.11 13.05
C LEU A 232 -11.01 -12.01 12.95
N GLY A 233 -11.58 -11.59 14.07
CA GLY A 233 -12.55 -10.49 14.13
C GLY A 233 -11.98 -9.17 13.63
N THR A 234 -10.67 -8.95 13.82
CA THR A 234 -9.99 -7.76 13.29
C THR A 234 -9.84 -7.81 11.76
N LEU A 235 -9.96 -8.99 11.15
CA LEU A 235 -9.86 -9.20 9.70
C LEU A 235 -11.24 -9.16 9.01
N GLY A 236 -12.32 -8.89 9.75
CA GLY A 236 -13.69 -9.02 9.25
C GLY A 236 -14.21 -10.46 9.23
N ASN A 237 -13.63 -11.34 10.05
CA ASN A 237 -14.02 -12.75 10.20
C ASN A 237 -14.06 -13.54 8.86
N PRO A 238 -12.98 -13.57 8.05
CA PRO A 238 -12.89 -14.46 6.91
C PRO A 238 -12.87 -15.93 7.37
N PRO A 239 -13.32 -16.88 6.54
CA PRO A 239 -13.11 -18.30 6.78
C PRO A 239 -11.61 -18.64 6.72
N THR A 240 -11.19 -19.73 7.34
CA THR A 240 -9.80 -20.22 7.25
C THR A 240 -9.45 -20.85 5.90
N GLY A 241 -10.46 -21.08 5.06
CA GLY A 241 -10.36 -21.52 3.67
C GLY A 241 -11.72 -21.46 2.98
N GLY A 242 -11.75 -21.15 1.69
CA GLY A 242 -12.96 -21.08 0.87
C GLY A 242 -13.41 -19.67 0.52
N LYS A 243 -14.64 -19.55 0.02
CA LYS A 243 -15.18 -18.28 -0.50
C LYS A 243 -15.50 -17.28 0.61
N TRP A 244 -15.19 -16.01 0.38
CA TRP A 244 -15.49 -14.90 1.29
C TRP A 244 -15.87 -13.63 0.52
N LYS A 245 -16.71 -12.79 1.12
CA LYS A 245 -17.14 -11.52 0.52
C LYS A 245 -16.44 -10.33 1.18
N SER A 246 -15.38 -9.84 0.56
CA SER A 246 -14.69 -8.59 0.94
C SER A 246 -15.45 -7.38 0.42
N MET A 247 -16.27 -6.74 1.26
CA MET A 247 -17.02 -5.53 0.89
C MET A 247 -17.74 -5.68 -0.47
N GLY A 248 -18.45 -6.80 -0.64
CA GLY A 248 -19.17 -7.14 -1.87
C GLY A 248 -18.37 -7.90 -2.93
N ARG A 249 -17.04 -7.96 -2.85
CA ARG A 249 -16.19 -8.77 -3.73
C ARG A 249 -16.07 -10.20 -3.23
N GLU A 250 -16.50 -11.18 -4.03
CA GLU A 250 -16.17 -12.57 -3.75
C GLU A 250 -14.69 -12.83 -4.04
N VAL A 251 -13.98 -13.40 -3.06
CA VAL A 251 -12.60 -13.88 -3.16
C VAL A 251 -12.51 -15.28 -2.57
N GLU A 252 -11.43 -15.99 -2.85
CA GLU A 252 -11.14 -17.29 -2.23
C GLU A 252 -10.01 -17.12 -1.21
N ILE A 253 -10.31 -17.30 0.06
CA ILE A 253 -9.31 -17.44 1.11
C ILE A 253 -8.66 -18.81 0.94
N ARG A 254 -7.39 -18.83 0.58
CA ARG A 254 -6.61 -20.07 0.41
C ARG A 254 -6.00 -20.50 1.74
N TRP A 255 -5.62 -19.51 2.55
CA TRP A 255 -5.15 -19.68 3.92
C TRP A 255 -5.20 -18.34 4.67
N VAL A 256 -5.42 -18.38 5.98
CA VAL A 256 -5.29 -17.21 6.87
C VAL A 256 -4.88 -17.66 8.27
N THR A 257 -4.11 -16.83 8.96
CA THR A 257 -3.76 -17.03 10.36
C THR A 257 -5.01 -16.89 11.22
N GLY A 258 -5.66 -18.02 11.50
CA GLY A 258 -6.95 -18.12 12.18
C GLY A 258 -6.88 -17.87 13.69
N PHE A 259 -6.32 -16.74 14.13
CA PHE A 259 -6.19 -16.43 15.54
C PHE A 259 -7.56 -16.24 16.21
N PRO A 260 -7.76 -16.85 17.39
CA PRO A 260 -9.09 -16.94 17.96
C PRO A 260 -9.56 -15.61 18.58
N ASN A 261 -10.84 -15.30 18.41
CA ASN A 261 -11.47 -14.08 18.94
C ASN A 261 -11.67 -14.10 20.47
N ASN A 262 -11.61 -15.28 21.10
CA ASN A 262 -11.86 -15.46 22.52
C ASN A 262 -10.59 -15.40 23.39
N LEU A 263 -9.45 -15.04 22.81
CA LEU A 263 -8.19 -14.87 23.55
C LEU A 263 -7.87 -13.38 23.71
N PRO A 264 -7.47 -12.91 24.90
CA PRO A 264 -6.99 -11.55 25.06
C PRO A 264 -5.86 -11.25 24.08
N TYR A 265 -5.93 -10.11 23.38
CA TYR A 265 -4.97 -9.74 22.33
C TYR A 265 -3.52 -9.96 22.73
N GLN A 266 -3.11 -9.48 23.92
CA GLN A 266 -1.74 -9.60 24.43
C GLN A 266 -1.24 -11.05 24.59
N ASN A 267 -2.15 -12.03 24.58
CA ASN A 267 -1.84 -13.45 24.68
C ASN A 267 -1.78 -14.15 23.31
N ILE A 268 -2.15 -13.49 22.21
CA ILE A 268 -2.07 -14.03 20.85
C ILE A 268 -0.59 -14.01 20.40
N ARG A 269 0.15 -15.06 20.75
CA ARG A 269 1.57 -15.20 20.39
C ARG A 269 1.74 -16.06 19.16
N ASN A 270 1.35 -15.51 18.03
CA ASN A 270 1.54 -16.18 16.75
C ASN A 270 2.08 -15.17 15.76
N THR A 271 3.27 -15.47 15.24
CA THR A 271 3.95 -14.69 14.23
C THR A 271 4.31 -15.60 13.07
N TYR A 272 4.22 -15.09 11.85
CA TYR A 272 4.57 -15.83 10.65
C TYR A 272 5.42 -14.94 9.76
N TYR A 273 6.28 -15.58 8.97
CA TYR A 273 7.00 -14.90 7.89
C TYR A 273 6.77 -15.63 6.58
N GLY A 274 6.75 -14.85 5.50
CA GLY A 274 6.63 -15.35 4.13
C GLY A 274 8.02 -15.56 3.51
N ILE A 275 8.20 -16.66 2.79
CA ILE A 275 9.30 -16.83 1.84
C ILE A 275 8.70 -16.91 0.44
N VAL A 276 9.13 -16.01 -0.44
CA VAL A 276 8.81 -16.03 -1.86
C VAL A 276 10.01 -16.58 -2.62
N GLN A 277 9.81 -17.67 -3.34
CA GLN A 277 10.82 -18.28 -4.18
C GLN A 277 10.40 -18.21 -5.64
N VAL A 278 11.23 -17.57 -6.47
CA VAL A 278 11.03 -17.51 -7.92
C VAL A 278 11.88 -18.59 -8.57
N ASN A 279 11.23 -19.55 -9.23
CA ASN A 279 11.83 -20.62 -10.00
C ASN A 279 11.69 -20.30 -11.48
N ASN A 280 12.66 -19.59 -12.04
CA ASN A 280 12.65 -19.14 -13.44
C ASN A 280 13.84 -19.65 -14.26
N ILE A 281 14.86 -20.21 -13.62
CA ILE A 281 16.05 -20.77 -14.29
C ILE A 281 16.43 -22.12 -13.70
N LEU A 282 16.90 -23.00 -14.57
CA LEU A 282 17.60 -24.24 -14.22
C LEU A 282 19.09 -24.04 -14.42
N LYS A 283 19.88 -24.31 -13.38
CA LYS A 283 21.34 -24.34 -13.46
C LYS A 283 21.79 -25.70 -14.01
N VAL A 284 22.43 -25.73 -15.17
CA VAL A 284 22.90 -26.96 -15.85
C VAL A 284 24.38 -26.87 -16.23
N ALA A 285 25.00 -27.99 -16.61
CA ALA A 285 26.39 -28.01 -17.07
C ALA A 285 26.55 -27.26 -18.39
N SER A 286 27.65 -26.51 -18.54
CA SER A 286 28.02 -25.86 -19.80
C SER A 286 28.95 -26.76 -20.64
N PRO A 287 28.75 -26.86 -21.98
CA PRO A 287 29.68 -27.55 -22.88
C PRO A 287 31.13 -27.01 -22.82
N SER A 288 31.31 -25.75 -22.42
CA SER A 288 32.64 -25.13 -22.25
C SER A 288 33.29 -25.40 -20.88
N GLY A 289 32.67 -26.26 -20.05
CA GLY A 289 33.01 -26.40 -18.63
C GLY A 289 32.30 -25.37 -17.75
N GLY A 290 32.10 -25.71 -16.48
CA GLY A 290 31.32 -24.89 -15.53
C GLY A 290 29.80 -25.06 -15.69
N TYR A 291 29.04 -24.00 -15.39
CA TYR A 291 27.58 -24.01 -15.42
C TYR A 291 27.02 -22.96 -16.39
N GLN A 292 25.83 -23.24 -16.92
CA GLN A 292 24.97 -22.31 -17.63
C GLN A 292 23.57 -22.30 -17.00
N TYR A 293 22.74 -21.33 -17.38
CA TYR A 293 21.37 -21.18 -16.88
C TYR A 293 20.39 -21.23 -18.05
N VAL A 294 19.39 -22.09 -17.94
CA VAL A 294 18.32 -22.25 -18.94
C VAL A 294 17.02 -21.78 -18.32
N ALA A 295 16.30 -20.88 -18.97
CA ALA A 295 15.00 -20.42 -18.50
C ALA A 295 13.97 -21.56 -18.56
N TYR A 296 13.05 -21.60 -17.59
CA TYR A 296 11.86 -22.46 -17.71
C TYR A 296 10.88 -21.85 -18.71
N ASP A 297 10.24 -22.68 -19.54
CA ASP A 297 9.16 -22.23 -20.45
C ASP A 297 7.94 -21.71 -19.68
N GLU A 298 7.70 -22.29 -18.49
CA GLU A 298 6.63 -21.92 -17.58
C GLU A 298 7.23 -21.73 -16.18
N PRO A 299 7.73 -20.54 -15.86
CA PRO A 299 8.30 -20.28 -14.55
C PRO A 299 7.23 -20.34 -13.45
N GLN A 300 7.70 -20.40 -12.21
CA GLN A 300 6.88 -20.60 -11.02
C GLN A 300 7.31 -19.65 -9.91
N VAL A 301 6.33 -19.17 -9.15
CA VAL A 301 6.53 -18.53 -7.85
C VAL A 301 5.94 -19.43 -6.77
N VAL A 302 6.73 -19.79 -5.77
CA VAL A 302 6.26 -20.50 -4.58
C VAL A 302 6.23 -19.54 -3.41
N VAL A 303 5.06 -19.34 -2.82
CA VAL A 303 4.87 -18.57 -1.59
C VAL A 303 4.72 -19.54 -0.43
N ARG A 304 5.52 -19.38 0.62
CA ARG A 304 5.52 -20.24 1.81
C ARG A 304 5.36 -19.40 3.06
N TRP A 305 4.44 -19.79 3.93
CA TRP A 305 4.30 -19.23 5.27
C TRP A 305 4.95 -20.17 6.29
N HIS A 306 5.79 -19.59 7.13
CA HIS A 306 6.51 -20.31 8.18
C HIS A 306 6.15 -19.71 9.54
N ASP A 307 5.99 -20.58 10.53
CA ASP A 307 5.87 -20.18 11.93
C ASP A 307 7.14 -19.45 12.36
N GLY A 308 6.98 -18.24 12.91
CA GLY A 308 8.09 -17.33 13.21
C GLY A 308 8.93 -17.75 14.41
N TYR A 309 8.46 -18.65 15.27
CA TYR A 309 9.22 -19.14 16.42
C TYR A 309 10.00 -20.42 16.10
N THR A 310 9.41 -21.30 15.30
CA THR A 310 9.96 -22.64 15.02
C THR A 310 10.56 -22.78 13.63
N GLY A 311 10.26 -21.85 12.72
CA GLY A 311 10.62 -21.92 11.30
C GLY A 311 9.86 -23.01 10.53
N ARG A 312 8.90 -23.71 11.15
CA ARG A 312 8.15 -24.78 10.51
C ARG A 312 7.24 -24.23 9.44
N LEU A 313 7.20 -24.90 8.29
CA LEU A 313 6.25 -24.60 7.23
C LEU A 313 4.83 -24.83 7.73
N VAL A 314 3.94 -23.85 7.55
CA VAL A 314 2.52 -23.97 7.91
C VAL A 314 1.59 -23.93 6.70
N TYR A 315 2.02 -23.29 5.62
CA TYR A 315 1.29 -23.25 4.36
C TYR A 315 2.23 -22.97 3.21
N ALA A 316 1.94 -23.52 2.03
CA ALA A 316 2.62 -23.17 0.79
C ALA A 316 1.62 -23.23 -0.37
N GLU A 317 1.81 -22.35 -1.34
CA GLU A 317 1.16 -22.45 -2.63
C GLU A 317 2.12 -22.10 -3.77
N SER A 318 1.80 -22.62 -4.95
CA SER A 318 2.53 -22.38 -6.17
C SER A 318 1.64 -21.62 -7.14
N ILE A 319 2.21 -20.58 -7.75
CA ILE A 319 1.60 -19.76 -8.80
C ILE A 319 2.50 -19.85 -10.01
N THR A 320 1.94 -20.14 -11.18
CA THR A 320 2.70 -20.30 -12.43
C THR A 320 2.07 -19.50 -13.55
N THR A 321 2.86 -19.16 -14.56
CA THR A 321 2.38 -18.57 -15.82
C THR A 321 1.28 -19.42 -16.48
N LEU A 322 1.29 -20.74 -16.28
CA LEU A 322 0.22 -21.64 -16.75
C LEU A 322 -1.16 -21.31 -16.18
N ASP A 323 -1.24 -20.80 -14.94
CA ASP A 323 -2.53 -20.49 -14.30
C ASP A 323 -3.32 -19.41 -15.07
N THR A 324 -2.60 -18.59 -15.85
CA THR A 324 -3.16 -17.47 -16.61
C THR A 324 -3.47 -17.79 -18.07
N LYS A 325 -3.07 -18.98 -18.55
CA LYS A 325 -3.22 -19.42 -19.93
C LYS A 325 -4.52 -20.22 -20.18
N LYS A 326 -5.48 -20.18 -19.26
CA LYS A 326 -6.74 -20.91 -19.45
C LYS A 326 -7.58 -20.26 -20.56
N ASP A 327 -7.90 -21.08 -21.56
CA ASP A 327 -8.68 -20.75 -22.77
C ASP A 327 -10.06 -20.14 -22.47
#